data_AF-A0A7V7XD44-F1
#
_entry.id   AF-A0A7V7XD44-F1
#
_cell.length_a   1.000
_cell.length_b   1.000
_cell.length_c   1.000
_cell.angle_alpha   90.00
_cell.angle_beta   90.00
_cell.angle_gamma   90.00
#
_symmetry.space_group_name_H-M   'P 1'
#
loop_
_entity.id
_entity.type
_entity.pdbx_description
1 polymer ?
#
loop_
_entity_poly.entity_id
_entity_poly.type
_entity_poly.pdbx_seq_one_letter_code
_entity_poly.pdbx_strand_id
1 'polypeptide(L)'
;MVAELKSHVLRRDEKGMFGIPFKRLLGAGIAGVVVFMIARILFPIGAIPFGFFGFIAALILSAQSGGLSLYTRLLYRVRGWLIIAAASKPDSLVGQLAETLELPTHLVLLDGEQVFAPNEKAVEVDLSQWNTYAAPDEDGEGLVFVEQL
;
A
#
# COMPACT_ATOMS: atom_id res chain seq x y z
N MET A 1 -28.98 3.74 12.57
CA MET A 1 -28.21 4.03 13.79
C MET A 1 -26.80 3.50 13.59
N VAL A 2 -25.82 4.39 13.40
CA VAL A 2 -24.40 4.00 13.31
C VAL A 2 -23.91 3.81 14.73
N ALA A 3 -23.44 2.61 15.06
CA ALA A 3 -22.76 2.37 16.32
C ALA A 3 -21.39 3.06 16.26
N GLU A 4 -21.26 4.22 16.89
CA GLU A 4 -19.95 4.79 17.20
C GLU A 4 -19.26 3.84 18.19
N LEU A 5 -18.39 2.97 17.68
CA LEU A 5 -17.44 2.23 18.50
C LEU A 5 -16.51 3.26 19.13
N LYS A 6 -16.90 3.76 20.31
CA LYS A 6 -16.05 4.57 21.17
C LYS A 6 -14.86 3.71 21.57
N SER A 7 -13.78 3.83 20.80
CA SER A 7 -12.49 3.21 21.03
C SER A 7 -11.84 3.80 22.29
N HIS A 8 -12.40 3.46 23.46
CA HIS A 8 -11.74 3.53 24.75
C HIS A 8 -10.89 2.28 24.99
N VAL A 9 -10.25 1.74 23.94
CA VAL A 9 -9.10 0.87 24.18
C VAL A 9 -7.98 1.79 24.65
N LEU A 10 -7.88 1.84 25.98
CA LEU A 10 -6.79 2.36 26.78
C LEU A 10 -5.48 1.77 26.27
N ARG A 11 -4.91 2.33 25.20
CA ARG A 11 -3.48 2.21 24.93
C ARG A 11 -2.85 2.99 26.07
N ARG A 12 -2.59 2.30 27.19
CA ARG A 12 -1.71 2.80 28.23
C ARG A 12 -0.37 2.93 27.55
N ASP A 13 -0.14 4.09 26.94
CA ASP A 13 1.15 4.44 26.39
C ASP A 13 2.10 4.43 27.58
N GLU A 14 2.91 3.37 27.64
CA GLU A 14 4.01 3.29 28.57
C GLU A 14 4.81 4.58 28.39
N LYS A 15 4.88 5.37 29.48
CA LYS A 15 5.61 6.64 29.51
C LYS A 15 7.02 6.37 29.01
N GLY A 16 7.30 6.73 27.77
CA GLY A 16 8.66 6.75 27.27
C GLY A 16 9.25 8.14 27.45
N MET A 17 10.24 8.46 26.64
CA MET A 17 11.04 9.67 26.75
C MET A 17 10.85 10.53 25.51
N PHE A 18 10.80 11.85 25.67
CA PHE A 18 10.70 12.82 24.56
C PHE A 18 9.51 12.56 23.60
N GLY A 19 8.38 12.05 24.12
CA GLY A 19 7.20 11.74 23.31
C GLY A 19 7.30 10.43 22.50
N ILE A 20 8.36 9.64 22.68
CA ILE A 20 8.53 8.32 22.05
C ILE A 20 8.07 7.23 23.04
N PRO A 21 7.15 6.31 22.67
CA PRO A 21 6.74 5.20 23.52
C PRO A 21 7.91 4.29 23.95
N PHE A 22 7.88 3.80 25.19
CA PHE A 22 8.98 2.98 25.76
C PHE A 22 9.32 1.75 24.90
N LYS A 23 8.30 1.03 24.39
CA LYS A 23 8.51 -0.15 23.52
C LYS A 23 9.35 0.16 22.28
N ARG A 24 9.21 1.36 21.71
CA ARG A 24 10.00 1.80 20.55
C ARG A 24 11.45 2.10 20.95
N LEU A 25 11.65 2.74 22.09
CA LEU A 25 12.99 2.97 22.65
C LEU A 25 13.70 1.64 22.94
N LEU A 26 13.00 0.69 23.57
CA LEU A 26 13.52 -0.64 23.85
C LEU A 26 13.86 -1.39 22.56
N GLY A 27 12.93 -1.44 21.60
CA GLY A 27 13.14 -2.09 20.31
C GLY A 27 14.29 -1.49 19.52
N ALA A 28 14.39 -0.16 19.48
CA ALA A 28 15.51 0.52 18.85
C ALA A 28 16.83 0.26 19.59
N GLY A 29 16.80 0.20 20.93
CA GLY A 29 17.95 -0.16 21.77
C GLY A 29 18.51 -1.53 21.41
N ILE A 30 17.64 -2.53 21.34
CA ILE A 30 18.00 -3.88 20.91
C ILE A 30 18.58 -3.86 19.49
N ALA A 31 17.93 -3.17 18.55
CA ALA A 31 18.42 -3.07 17.17
C ALA A 31 19.82 -2.43 17.11
N GLY A 32 20.06 -1.36 17.87
CA GLY A 32 21.38 -0.72 17.96
C GLY A 32 22.46 -1.66 18.51
N VAL A 33 22.15 -2.44 19.55
CA VAL A 33 23.08 -3.45 20.09
C VAL A 33 23.37 -4.54 19.07
N VAL A 34 22.37 -5.03 18.34
CA VAL A 34 22.56 -6.04 17.28
C VAL A 34 23.46 -5.49 16.16
N VAL A 35 23.20 -4.27 15.70
CA VAL A 35 24.04 -3.62 14.68
C VAL A 35 25.48 -3.44 15.19
N PHE A 36 25.65 -3.04 16.46
CA PHE A 36 26.96 -2.96 17.09
C PHE A 36 27.67 -4.33 17.12
N MET A 37 26.98 -5.40 17.51
CA MET A 37 27.57 -6.74 17.57
C MET A 37 28.06 -7.20 16.20
N ILE A 38 27.26 -7.00 15.15
CA ILE A 38 27.65 -7.33 13.78
C ILE A 38 28.83 -6.45 13.33
N ALA A 39 28.75 -5.14 13.56
CA ALA A 39 29.82 -4.22 13.22
C ALA A 39 31.12 -4.51 13.98
N ARG A 40 31.05 -5.00 15.22
CA ARG A 40 32.23 -5.35 16.02
C ARG A 40 33.01 -6.53 15.45
N ILE A 41 32.33 -7.44 14.75
CA ILE A 41 32.93 -8.58 14.06
C ILE A 41 33.63 -8.10 12.79
N LEU A 42 32.98 -7.23 12.01
CA LEU A 42 33.51 -6.74 10.73
C LEU A 42 34.58 -5.65 10.90
N PHE A 43 34.37 -4.73 11.84
CA PHE A 43 35.19 -3.55 12.11
C PHE A 43 35.45 -3.42 13.62
N PRO A 44 36.47 -4.13 14.14
CA PRO A 44 36.80 -4.16 15.57
C PRO A 44 37.01 -2.79 16.21
N ILE A 45 37.59 -1.87 15.44
CA ILE A 45 37.90 -0.50 15.85
C ILE A 45 36.86 0.39 15.19
N GLY A 46 35.94 0.98 15.97
CA GLY A 46 34.92 1.90 15.46
C GLY A 46 33.50 1.33 15.33
N ALA A 47 33.19 0.17 15.93
CA ALA A 47 31.84 -0.40 15.90
C ALA A 47 30.78 0.44 16.65
N ILE A 48 31.20 1.26 17.61
CA ILE A 48 30.31 2.08 18.47
C ILE A 48 29.42 3.03 17.64
N PRO A 49 29.97 3.85 16.71
CA PRO A 49 29.19 4.64 15.77
C PRO A 49 28.07 3.84 15.07
N PHE A 50 28.35 2.64 14.59
CA PHE A 50 27.36 1.81 13.89
C PHE A 50 26.19 1.43 14.81
N GLY A 51 26.46 1.09 16.07
CA GLY A 51 25.40 0.82 17.04
C GLY A 51 24.52 2.05 17.30
N PHE A 52 25.14 3.23 17.44
CA PHE A 52 24.41 4.48 17.64
C PHE A 52 23.55 4.84 16.42
N PHE A 53 24.11 4.79 15.21
CA PHE A 53 23.34 5.05 14.00
C PHE A 53 22.25 3.99 13.76
N GLY A 54 22.51 2.73 14.10
CA GLY A 54 21.52 1.65 14.06
C GLY A 54 20.33 1.93 15.00
N PHE A 55 20.61 2.39 16.22
CA PHE A 55 19.58 2.83 17.17
C PHE A 55 18.72 3.97 16.60
N ILE A 56 19.36 5.03 16.08
CA ILE A 56 18.65 6.18 15.51
C ILE A 56 17.83 5.77 14.27
N ALA A 57 18.40 4.97 13.38
CA ALA A 57 17.70 4.47 12.20
C ALA A 57 16.47 3.63 12.60
N ALA A 58 16.59 2.74 13.59
CA ALA A 58 15.48 1.94 14.09
C ALA A 58 14.38 2.81 14.74
N LEU A 59 14.75 3.88 15.46
CA LEU A 59 13.77 4.84 15.98
C LEU A 59 13.00 5.55 14.88
N ILE A 60 13.70 6.02 13.84
CA ILE A 60 13.07 6.68 12.69
C ILE A 60 12.18 5.68 11.95
N LEU A 61 12.71 4.53 11.57
CA LEU A 61 11.97 3.52 10.80
C LEU A 61 10.75 2.94 11.54
N SER A 62 10.79 2.89 12.87
CA SER A 62 9.65 2.48 13.70
C SER A 62 8.62 3.60 13.93
N ALA A 63 8.87 4.83 13.47
CA ALA A 63 7.92 5.92 13.60
C ALA A 63 6.61 5.61 12.87
N GLN A 64 5.49 5.77 13.58
CA GLN A 64 4.17 5.59 13.00
C GLN A 64 3.74 6.88 12.32
N SER A 65 3.40 6.81 11.04
CA SER A 65 2.70 7.88 10.32
C SER A 65 1.42 7.28 9.75
N GLY A 66 0.26 7.88 10.02
CA GLY A 66 -1.04 7.39 9.54
C GLY A 66 -1.33 5.90 9.85
N GLY A 67 -0.93 5.41 11.02
CA GLY A 67 -1.16 4.01 11.45
C GLY A 67 -0.13 2.98 10.97
N LEU A 68 0.72 3.30 9.99
CA LEU A 68 1.77 2.41 9.48
C LEU A 68 3.16 2.91 9.86
N SER A 69 4.07 1.98 10.17
CA SER A 69 5.46 2.33 10.43
C SER A 69 6.18 2.74 9.14
N LEU A 70 7.22 3.58 9.25
CA LEU A 70 8.01 4.01 8.09
C LEU A 70 8.70 2.83 7.39
N TYR A 71 9.20 1.82 8.12
CA TYR A 71 9.82 0.65 7.50
C TYR A 71 8.80 -0.13 6.66
N THR A 72 7.57 -0.31 7.15
CA THR A 72 6.52 -1.01 6.41
C THR A 72 6.18 -0.26 5.12
N ARG A 73 6.08 1.07 5.18
CA ARG A 73 5.87 1.92 4.00
C ARG A 73 7.01 1.79 3.00
N LEU A 74 8.26 1.80 3.48
CA LEU A 74 9.44 1.63 2.64
C LEU A 74 9.41 0.27 1.93
N LEU A 75 9.11 -0.81 2.66
CA LEU A 75 9.00 -2.15 2.09
C LEU A 75 7.92 -2.23 1.01
N TYR A 76 6.72 -1.67 1.26
CA TYR A 76 5.67 -1.65 0.25
C TYR A 76 6.06 -0.83 -0.98
N ARG A 77 6.76 0.28 -0.80
CA ARG A 77 7.24 1.10 -1.90
C ARG A 77 8.30 0.38 -2.74
N VAL A 78 9.28 -0.24 -2.08
CA VAL A 78 10.32 -1.04 -2.74
C VAL A 78 9.70 -2.23 -3.46
N ARG A 79 8.76 -2.93 -2.82
CA ARG A 79 8.02 -4.05 -3.44
C ARG A 79 7.26 -3.59 -4.68
N GLY A 80 6.48 -2.52 -4.59
CA GLY A 80 5.75 -1.98 -5.74
C GLY A 80 6.68 -1.56 -6.88
N TRP A 81 7.81 -0.91 -6.55
CA TRP A 81 8.84 -0.57 -7.51
C TRP A 81 9.46 -1.81 -8.17
N LEU A 82 9.76 -2.87 -7.40
CA LEU A 82 10.32 -4.11 -7.93
C LEU A 82 9.35 -4.80 -8.90
N ILE A 83 8.06 -4.85 -8.55
CA ILE A 83 7.01 -5.44 -9.40
C ILE A 83 6.90 -4.69 -10.73
N ILE A 84 6.86 -3.35 -10.71
CA ILE A 84 6.81 -2.53 -11.93
C ILE A 84 8.08 -2.72 -12.77
N ALA A 85 9.25 -2.67 -12.13
CA ALA A 85 10.53 -2.83 -12.82
C ALA A 85 10.65 -4.21 -13.47
N ALA A 86 10.28 -5.27 -12.75
CA ALA A 86 10.29 -6.64 -13.25
C ALA A 86 9.29 -6.85 -14.39
N ALA A 87 8.08 -6.26 -14.30
CA ALA A 87 7.08 -6.32 -15.37
C ALA A 87 7.58 -5.65 -16.67
N SER A 88 8.36 -4.56 -16.56
CA SER A 88 8.92 -3.86 -17.72
C SER A 88 10.16 -4.52 -18.33
N LYS A 89 11.00 -5.18 -17.52
CA LYS A 89 12.27 -5.82 -17.95
C LYS A 89 12.47 -7.16 -17.23
N PRO A 90 11.80 -8.23 -17.69
CA PRO A 90 11.82 -9.53 -17.01
C PRO A 90 13.22 -10.17 -17.01
N ASP A 91 14.01 -10.00 -18.08
CA ASP A 91 15.35 -10.61 -18.18
C ASP A 91 16.43 -9.88 -17.36
N SER A 92 16.07 -8.78 -16.68
CA SER A 92 17.02 -8.01 -15.88
C SER A 92 17.28 -8.68 -14.51
N LEU A 93 18.37 -8.28 -13.85
CA LEU A 93 18.65 -8.71 -12.47
C LEU A 93 17.48 -8.41 -11.50
N VAL A 94 16.71 -7.35 -11.78
CA VAL A 94 15.53 -6.98 -10.99
C VAL A 94 14.37 -7.95 -11.24
N GLY A 95 14.20 -8.43 -12.49
CA GLY A 95 13.22 -9.45 -12.84
C GLY A 95 13.53 -10.80 -12.21
N GLN A 96 14.81 -11.23 -12.23
CA GLN A 96 15.25 -12.45 -11.55
C GLN A 96 15.06 -12.39 -10.03
N LEU A 97 15.33 -11.22 -9.42
CA LEU A 97 15.04 -10.98 -8.00
C LEU A 97 13.55 -11.05 -7.70
N ALA A 98 12.71 -10.49 -8.57
CA ALA A 98 11.26 -10.55 -8.41
C ALA A 98 10.72 -11.99 -8.55
N GLU A 99 11.27 -12.79 -9.46
CA GLU A 99 10.95 -14.21 -9.61
C GLU A 99 11.37 -15.03 -8.38
N THR A 100 12.59 -14.81 -7.88
CA THR A 100 13.09 -15.48 -6.66
C THR A 100 12.25 -15.14 -5.42
N LEU A 101 11.72 -13.91 -5.36
CA LEU A 101 10.82 -13.44 -4.31
C LEU A 101 9.35 -13.78 -4.56
N GLU A 102 9.04 -14.56 -5.61
CA GLU A 102 7.69 -14.95 -6.05
C GLU A 102 6.73 -13.75 -6.14
N LEU A 103 7.22 -12.61 -6.65
CA LEU A 103 6.42 -11.40 -6.70
C LEU A 103 5.37 -11.47 -7.82
N PRO A 104 4.12 -11.05 -7.54
CA PRO A 104 3.04 -11.10 -8.51
C PRO A 104 3.15 -9.96 -9.54
N THR A 105 3.99 -10.14 -10.54
CA THR A 105 4.23 -9.19 -11.65
C THR A 105 2.99 -8.95 -12.51
N HIS A 106 2.11 -9.95 -12.63
CA HIS A 106 0.85 -9.86 -13.36
C HIS A 106 -0.13 -8.83 -12.79
N LEU A 107 -0.04 -8.46 -11.50
CA LEU A 107 -0.92 -7.45 -10.90
C LEU A 107 -0.72 -6.04 -11.47
N VAL A 108 0.43 -5.79 -12.11
CA VAL A 108 0.77 -4.48 -12.67
C VAL A 108 0.46 -4.42 -14.17
N LEU A 109 0.18 -5.56 -14.79
CA LEU A 109 -0.20 -5.64 -16.19
C LEU A 109 -1.72 -5.62 -16.28
N LEU A 110 -2.28 -4.54 -16.83
CA LEU A 110 -3.66 -4.55 -17.31
C LEU A 110 -3.69 -5.22 -18.67
N ASP A 111 -4.30 -6.40 -18.72
CA ASP A 111 -4.59 -7.08 -19.98
C ASP A 111 -5.72 -6.33 -20.70
N GLY A 112 -5.35 -5.59 -21.75
CA GLY A 112 -6.29 -4.80 -22.53
C GLY A 112 -7.35 -5.66 -23.22
N GLU A 113 -7.02 -6.89 -23.60
CA GLU A 113 -8.01 -7.80 -24.19
C GLU A 113 -9.06 -8.20 -23.16
N GLN A 114 -8.68 -8.44 -21.90
CA GLN A 114 -9.66 -8.69 -20.82
C GLN A 114 -10.43 -7.45 -20.40
N VAL A 115 -9.79 -6.27 -20.36
CA VAL A 115 -10.46 -5.02 -19.96
C VAL A 115 -11.51 -4.60 -20.98
N PHE A 116 -11.21 -4.80 -22.28
CA PHE A 116 -12.12 -4.47 -23.38
C PHE A 116 -12.86 -5.68 -23.93
N ALA A 117 -12.70 -6.86 -23.31
CA ALA A 117 -13.50 -8.02 -23.67
C ALA A 117 -14.97 -7.64 -23.54
N PRO A 118 -15.78 -7.84 -24.59
CA PRO A 118 -17.22 -7.69 -24.46
C PRO A 118 -17.65 -8.61 -23.32
N ASN A 119 -18.32 -8.06 -22.31
CA ASN A 119 -18.86 -8.86 -21.23
C ASN A 119 -19.79 -9.89 -21.88
N GLU A 120 -19.44 -11.17 -21.87
CA GLU A 120 -20.32 -12.23 -22.39
C GLU A 120 -21.62 -12.31 -21.57
N LYS A 121 -21.62 -11.73 -20.36
CA LYS A 121 -22.80 -11.43 -19.54
C LYS A 121 -23.22 -9.96 -19.64
N ALA A 122 -23.01 -9.33 -20.78
CA ALA A 122 -23.87 -8.21 -21.16
C ALA A 122 -25.27 -8.80 -21.15
N VAL A 123 -25.98 -8.57 -20.04
CA VAL A 123 -27.41 -8.80 -19.95
C VAL A 123 -27.95 -8.22 -21.24
N GLU A 124 -28.65 -9.03 -22.03
CA GLU A 124 -29.40 -8.52 -23.17
C GLU A 124 -30.44 -7.58 -22.54
N VAL A 125 -30.04 -6.32 -22.37
CA VAL A 125 -30.89 -5.30 -21.80
C VAL A 125 -31.87 -5.01 -22.91
N ASP A 126 -33.05 -5.59 -22.77
CA ASP A 126 -34.17 -5.29 -23.63
C ASP A 126 -34.53 -3.81 -23.44
N LEU A 127 -34.01 -2.97 -24.35
CA LEU A 127 -34.20 -1.54 -24.34
C LEU A 127 -35.67 -1.16 -24.52
N SER A 128 -36.53 -2.09 -24.95
CA SER A 128 -37.97 -1.89 -24.99
C SER A 128 -38.64 -1.82 -23.61
N GLN A 129 -37.95 -2.27 -22.54
CA GLN A 129 -38.43 -2.09 -21.16
C GLN A 129 -38.12 -0.71 -20.59
N TRP A 130 -37.28 0.07 -21.27
CA TRP A 130 -36.91 1.41 -20.85
C TRP A 130 -37.80 2.40 -21.59
N ASN A 131 -38.75 3.03 -20.88
CA ASN A 131 -39.70 3.99 -21.47
C ASN A 131 -39.02 5.07 -22.31
N THR A 132 -37.82 5.52 -21.91
CA THR A 132 -37.00 6.49 -22.66
C THR A 132 -36.71 6.07 -24.10
N TYR A 133 -36.62 4.77 -24.40
CA TYR A 133 -36.32 4.24 -25.73
C TYR A 133 -37.53 3.60 -26.41
N ALA A 134 -38.48 3.05 -25.66
CA ALA A 134 -39.66 2.35 -26.18
C ALA A 134 -40.79 3.30 -26.61
N ALA A 135 -41.01 4.37 -25.85
CA ALA A 135 -42.06 5.35 -26.08
C ALA A 135 -41.60 6.75 -25.61
N PRO A 136 -40.65 7.37 -26.33
CA PRO A 136 -40.05 8.65 -25.94
C PRO A 136 -41.05 9.81 -25.81
N ASP A 137 -42.25 9.65 -26.36
CA ASP A 137 -43.32 10.65 -26.37
C ASP A 137 -44.42 10.42 -25.30
N GLU A 138 -44.34 9.35 -24.49
CA GLU A 138 -45.32 9.08 -23.41
C GLU A 138 -44.95 9.74 -22.06
N ASP A 139 -45.95 10.39 -21.45
CA ASP A 139 -46.02 10.84 -20.05
C ASP A 139 -44.83 11.64 -19.46
N GLY A 140 -44.09 12.39 -20.27
CA GLY A 140 -43.12 13.39 -19.79
C GLY A 140 -41.86 12.82 -19.10
N GLU A 141 -41.67 11.49 -19.17
CA GLU A 141 -40.47 10.79 -18.68
C GLU A 141 -39.45 10.47 -19.80
N GLY A 142 -39.78 10.79 -21.05
CA GLY A 142 -38.93 10.64 -22.24
C GLY A 142 -38.05 11.87 -22.57
N LEU A 143 -37.10 11.67 -23.50
CA LEU A 143 -36.19 12.73 -23.96
C LEU A 143 -36.92 13.68 -24.92
N VAL A 144 -37.43 14.81 -24.42
CA VAL A 144 -38.00 15.87 -25.25
C VAL A 144 -36.89 16.80 -25.71
N PHE A 145 -36.66 16.88 -27.03
CA PHE A 145 -35.79 17.90 -27.61
C PHE A 145 -36.51 19.25 -27.53
N VAL A 146 -36.05 20.11 -26.63
CA VAL A 146 -36.56 21.49 -26.51
C VAL A 146 -35.75 22.38 -27.45
N GLU A 147 -36.40 23.03 -28.41
CA GLU A 147 -35.75 24.08 -29.19
C GLU A 147 -35.34 25.23 -28.27
N GLN A 148 -34.04 25.56 -28.25
CA GLN A 148 -33.54 26.72 -27.53
C GLN A 148 -34.01 27.99 -28.24
N LEU A 149 -34.89 28.75 -27.57
CA LEU A 149 -35.23 30.14 -27.88
C LEU A 149 -34.09 31.08 -27.46
#